data_AF-A0A1N7CU59-F1
#
_entry.id   AF-A0A1N7CU59-F1
#
_cell.length_a   1.000
_cell.length_b   1.000
_cell.length_c   1.000
_cell.angle_alpha   90.00
_cell.angle_beta   90.00
_cell.angle_gamma   90.00
#
_symmetry.space_group_name_H-M   'P 1'
#
loop_
_entity.id
_entity.type
_entity.pdbx_description
1 polymer ?
#
loop_
_entity_poly.entity_id
_entity_poly.type
_entity_poly.pdbx_seq_one_letter_code
_entity_poly.pdbx_strand_id
1 'polypeptide(L)'
;MKTQQCVNCGTQDAMQHFEGRSFTIDYKQVARQVHDIVGWECRVCGEIEFDHDTDSAQRYSQASDQLLEDCAQAMAAEMKRIRRKLHLTQKDAVKLLSGGGHNAFSRYERGEVAPPQPLFMLMRLLDRHPHLMAEILALSEGTDLKQLLTTRHPEQATVLTP
;
A
#
# COMPACT_ATOMS: atom_id res chain seq x y z
N MET A 1 11.61 -7.22 41.42
CA MET A 1 11.26 -7.27 39.98
C MET A 1 9.83 -7.81 39.92
N LYS A 2 8.88 -7.08 39.31
CA LYS A 2 7.51 -7.59 39.20
C LYS A 2 7.49 -8.71 38.15
N THR A 3 6.85 -9.84 38.47
CA THR A 3 6.66 -10.98 37.56
C THR A 3 5.20 -11.37 37.51
N GLN A 4 4.78 -11.96 36.40
CA GLN A 4 3.43 -12.52 36.24
C GLN A 4 3.42 -13.74 35.30
N GLN A 5 2.32 -14.48 35.32
CA GLN A 5 2.09 -15.57 34.37
C GLN A 5 1.92 -15.02 32.95
N CYS A 6 2.55 -15.67 31.96
CA CYS A 6 2.36 -15.33 30.56
C CYS A 6 1.02 -15.88 30.06
N VAL A 7 0.15 -15.02 29.49
CA VAL A 7 -1.17 -15.45 28.99
C VAL A 7 -1.09 -16.19 27.65
N ASN A 8 0.03 -16.06 26.93
CA ASN A 8 0.25 -16.75 25.67
C ASN A 8 0.74 -18.20 25.87
N CYS A 9 1.84 -18.41 26.61
CA CYS A 9 2.40 -19.76 26.81
C CYS A 9 2.04 -20.43 28.16
N GLY A 10 1.36 -19.72 29.06
CA GLY A 10 0.92 -20.25 30.36
C GLY A 10 2.01 -20.41 31.42
N THR A 11 3.27 -20.10 31.11
CA THR A 11 4.38 -20.24 32.08
C THR A 11 4.24 -19.22 33.21
N GLN A 12 4.29 -19.69 34.45
CA GLN A 12 4.22 -18.85 35.65
C GLN A 12 5.49 -18.03 35.82
N ASP A 13 5.34 -16.80 36.33
CA ASP A 13 6.43 -15.84 36.62
C ASP A 13 7.42 -15.57 35.46
N ALA A 14 7.03 -15.90 34.23
CA ALA A 14 7.89 -15.77 33.06
C ALA A 14 7.90 -14.35 32.47
N MET A 15 6.85 -13.57 32.73
CA MET A 15 6.72 -12.20 32.25
C MET A 15 7.55 -11.28 33.14
N GLN A 16 8.53 -10.58 32.55
CA GLN A 16 9.33 -9.59 33.26
C GLN A 16 8.93 -8.19 32.82
N HIS A 17 8.64 -7.33 33.80
CA HIS A 17 8.32 -5.93 33.56
C HIS A 17 9.52 -5.16 32.99
N PHE A 18 9.25 -4.24 32.06
CA PHE A 18 10.21 -3.33 31.46
C PHE A 18 9.62 -1.91 31.36
N GLU A 19 10.50 -0.92 31.33
CA GLU A 19 10.15 0.50 31.18
C GLU A 19 11.06 1.17 30.14
N GLY A 20 10.57 2.22 29.47
CA GLY A 20 11.41 3.07 28.61
C GLY A 20 11.82 2.46 27.26
N ARG A 21 11.17 1.38 26.79
CA ARG A 21 11.55 0.75 25.52
C ARG A 21 10.95 1.48 24.32
N SER A 22 11.69 1.51 23.23
CA SER A 22 11.19 2.01 21.94
C SER A 22 10.75 0.84 21.06
N PHE A 23 9.60 1.01 20.40
CA PHE A 23 9.06 0.06 19.45
C PHE A 23 8.89 0.73 18.08
N THR A 24 9.09 -0.02 17.01
CA THR A 24 8.94 0.49 15.64
C THR A 24 7.65 -0.06 15.05
N ILE A 25 6.82 0.84 14.51
CA ILE A 25 5.66 0.53 13.70
C ILE A 25 6.08 0.69 12.24
N ASP A 26 5.96 -0.37 11.45
CA ASP A 26 6.32 -0.38 10.04
C ASP A 26 5.08 -0.58 9.15
N TYR A 27 4.87 0.32 8.21
CA TYR A 27 3.83 0.21 7.19
C TYR A 27 4.31 0.72 5.84
N LYS A 28 4.25 -0.14 4.79
CA LYS A 28 4.62 0.20 3.40
C LYS A 28 5.96 0.98 3.28
N GLN A 29 6.99 0.50 3.96
CA GLN A 29 8.36 1.08 3.99
C GLN A 29 8.45 2.44 4.71
N VAL A 30 7.40 2.85 5.43
CA VAL A 30 7.43 3.99 6.34
C VAL A 30 7.42 3.45 7.76
N ALA A 31 8.41 3.86 8.54
CA ALA A 31 8.58 3.46 9.92
C ALA A 31 8.28 4.64 10.86
N ARG A 32 7.65 4.37 12.00
CA ARG A 32 7.46 5.32 13.10
C ARG A 32 7.88 4.67 14.40
N GLN A 33 8.71 5.36 15.17
CA GLN A 33 9.05 4.89 16.52
C GLN A 33 8.07 5.42 17.54
N VAL A 34 7.71 4.56 18.49
CA VAL A 34 6.98 4.91 19.70
C VAL A 34 7.93 4.66 20.86
N HIS A 35 8.31 5.74 21.52
CA HIS A 35 9.24 5.72 22.64
C HIS A 35 8.51 5.50 23.96
N ASP A 36 9.30 5.24 25.01
CA ASP A 36 8.83 5.18 26.40
C ASP A 36 7.65 4.22 26.60
N ILE A 37 7.69 3.05 25.94
CA ILE A 37 6.74 1.97 26.15
C ILE A 37 7.11 1.22 27.42
N VAL A 38 6.09 0.99 28.24
CA VAL A 38 6.13 0.18 29.46
C VAL A 38 5.31 -1.08 29.22
N GLY A 39 5.81 -2.21 29.69
CA GLY A 39 5.19 -3.49 29.42
C GLY A 39 5.90 -4.66 30.06
N TRP A 40 5.60 -5.82 29.55
CA TRP A 40 6.05 -7.10 30.04
C TRP A 40 6.58 -7.92 28.88
N GLU A 41 7.66 -8.66 29.08
CA GLU A 41 8.20 -9.59 28.09
C GLU A 41 8.38 -10.97 28.69
N CYS A 42 7.83 -11.99 28.03
CA CYS A 42 8.01 -13.38 28.43
C CYS A 42 9.43 -13.85 28.10
N ARG A 43 10.21 -14.28 29.10
CA ARG A 43 11.55 -14.84 28.87
C ARG A 43 11.56 -16.23 28.24
N VAL A 44 10.39 -16.85 28.08
CA VAL A 44 10.25 -18.20 27.52
C VAL A 44 9.80 -18.16 26.06
N CYS A 45 8.71 -17.44 25.75
CA CYS A 45 8.17 -17.39 24.38
C CYS A 45 8.39 -16.06 23.65
N GLY A 46 8.87 -15.02 24.33
CA GLY A 46 9.08 -13.70 23.74
C GLY A 46 7.81 -12.85 23.56
N GLU A 47 6.67 -13.27 24.11
CA GLU A 47 5.44 -12.48 24.08
C GLU A 47 5.65 -11.12 24.75
N ILE A 48 5.08 -10.07 24.17
CA ILE A 48 5.12 -8.71 24.73
C ILE A 48 3.71 -8.23 25.00
N GLU A 49 3.45 -7.88 26.27
CA GLU A 49 2.19 -7.30 26.72
C GLU A 49 2.46 -5.87 27.17
N PHE A 50 1.69 -4.89 26.68
CA PHE A 50 1.80 -3.52 27.17
C PHE A 50 1.17 -3.38 28.55
N ASP A 51 1.78 -2.57 29.40
CA ASP A 51 1.34 -2.40 30.79
C ASP A 51 0.02 -1.64 30.84
N HIS A 52 -1.02 -2.30 31.37
CA HIS A 52 -2.38 -1.78 31.50
C HIS A 52 -2.48 -0.57 32.44
N ASP A 53 -1.53 -0.39 33.35
CA ASP A 53 -1.49 0.76 34.26
C ASP A 53 -0.91 2.02 33.58
N THR A 54 -0.52 1.93 32.31
CA THR A 54 0.09 3.02 31.53
C THR A 54 -0.68 3.32 30.24
N ASP A 55 -0.36 4.45 29.62
CA ASP A 55 -0.91 4.83 28.31
C ASP A 55 -0.17 4.16 27.12
N SER A 56 0.79 3.27 27.37
CA SER A 56 1.67 2.68 26.37
C SER A 56 0.90 2.03 25.21
N ALA A 57 -0.13 1.23 25.53
CA ALA A 57 -0.97 0.59 24.53
C ALA A 57 -1.74 1.60 23.68
N GLN A 58 -2.29 2.63 24.31
CA GLN A 58 -3.03 3.68 23.63
C GLN A 58 -2.11 4.48 22.69
N ARG A 59 -0.92 4.90 23.16
CA ARG A 59 0.05 5.62 22.34
C ARG A 59 0.52 4.79 21.15
N TYR A 60 0.79 3.50 21.35
CA TYR A 60 1.18 2.61 20.27
C TYR A 60 0.07 2.47 19.21
N SER A 61 -1.19 2.27 19.64
CA SER A 61 -2.34 2.19 18.72
C SER A 61 -2.54 3.51 17.96
N GLN A 62 -2.57 4.64 18.66
CA GLN A 62 -2.76 5.95 18.05
C GLN A 62 -1.65 6.28 17.05
N ALA A 63 -0.39 5.97 17.38
CA ALA A 63 0.72 6.15 16.45
C ALA A 63 0.59 5.26 15.21
N SER A 64 0.04 4.05 15.36
CA SER A 64 -0.22 3.12 14.27
C SER A 64 -1.33 3.64 13.35
N ASP A 65 -2.46 4.04 13.92
CA ASP A 65 -3.59 4.60 13.17
C ASP A 65 -3.17 5.87 12.42
N GLN A 66 -2.46 6.78 13.10
CA GLN A 66 -1.96 8.00 12.48
C GLN A 66 -0.97 7.70 11.35
N LEU A 67 -0.12 6.67 11.48
CA LEU A 67 0.79 6.28 10.41
C LEU A 67 0.02 5.81 9.15
N LEU A 68 -1.05 5.04 9.34
CA LEU A 68 -1.91 4.60 8.24
C LEU A 68 -2.58 5.79 7.53
N GLU A 69 -3.12 6.72 8.31
CA GLU A 69 -3.74 7.94 7.79
C GLU A 69 -2.74 8.82 7.03
N ASP A 70 -1.58 9.07 7.61
CA ASP A 70 -0.52 9.87 7.00
C ASP A 70 -0.06 9.25 5.67
N CYS A 71 0.10 7.92 5.63
CA CYS A 71 0.46 7.21 4.41
C CYS A 71 -0.64 7.32 3.34
N ALA A 72 -1.91 7.18 3.73
CA ALA A 72 -3.04 7.31 2.80
C ALA A 72 -3.11 8.73 2.21
N GLN A 73 -2.96 9.76 3.04
CA GLN A 73 -2.97 11.16 2.61
C GLN A 73 -1.78 11.49 1.71
N ALA A 74 -0.58 11.03 2.06
CA ALA A 74 0.62 11.21 1.24
C ALA A 74 0.45 10.54 -0.15
N MET A 75 -0.06 9.31 -0.19
CA MET A 75 -0.33 8.62 -1.45
C MET A 75 -1.39 9.34 -2.29
N ALA A 76 -2.46 9.83 -1.67
CA ALA A 76 -3.53 10.57 -2.33
C ALA A 76 -3.01 11.88 -2.97
N ALA A 77 -2.21 12.63 -2.21
CA ALA A 77 -1.57 13.86 -2.67
C ALA A 77 -0.62 13.58 -3.85
N GLU A 78 0.19 12.53 -3.76
CA GLU A 78 1.11 12.13 -4.83
C GLU A 78 0.37 11.70 -6.10
N MET A 79 -0.69 10.89 -6.00
CA MET A 79 -1.51 10.51 -7.14
C MET A 79 -2.05 11.74 -7.87
N LYS A 80 -2.57 12.73 -7.13
CA LYS A 80 -3.09 13.98 -7.68
C LYS A 80 -1.99 14.82 -8.34
N ARG A 81 -0.85 14.96 -7.67
CA ARG A 81 0.30 15.74 -8.16
C ARG A 81 0.82 15.16 -9.47
N ILE A 82 1.07 13.86 -9.51
CA ILE A 82 1.60 13.15 -10.68
C ILE A 82 0.61 13.24 -11.84
N ARG A 83 -0.67 12.92 -11.62
CA ARG A 83 -1.69 13.01 -12.68
C ARG A 83 -1.72 14.40 -13.33
N ARG A 84 -1.68 15.45 -12.51
CA ARG A 84 -1.66 16.84 -13.00
C ARG A 84 -0.40 17.17 -13.79
N LYS A 85 0.77 16.69 -13.35
CA LYS A 85 2.04 16.83 -14.07
C LYS A 85 2.00 16.14 -15.43
N LEU A 86 1.33 14.99 -15.52
CA LEU A 86 1.12 14.27 -16.79
C LEU A 86 -0.01 14.87 -17.65
N HIS A 87 -0.62 15.99 -17.21
CA HIS A 87 -1.73 16.65 -17.89
C HIS A 87 -2.95 15.75 -18.15
N LEU A 88 -3.17 14.76 -17.28
CA LEU A 88 -4.28 13.83 -17.41
C LEU A 88 -5.51 14.33 -16.63
N THR A 89 -6.70 14.21 -17.22
CA THR A 89 -7.94 14.25 -16.43
C THR A 89 -8.08 12.97 -15.61
N GLN A 90 -8.93 12.97 -14.58
CA GLN A 90 -9.21 11.74 -13.82
C GLN A 90 -9.82 10.66 -14.74
N LYS A 91 -10.68 11.05 -15.69
CA LYS A 91 -11.29 10.16 -16.69
C LYS A 91 -10.24 9.53 -17.59
N ASP A 92 -9.28 10.32 -18.09
CA ASP A 92 -8.22 9.80 -18.95
C ASP A 92 -7.29 8.87 -18.20
N ALA A 93 -6.95 9.22 -16.95
CA ALA A 93 -6.12 8.37 -16.10
C ALA A 93 -6.78 7.02 -15.78
N VAL A 94 -8.11 6.99 -15.57
CA VAL A 94 -8.87 5.74 -15.47
C VAL A 94 -8.77 4.93 -16.76
N LYS A 95 -9.08 5.57 -17.90
CA LYS A 95 -9.11 4.92 -19.21
C LYS A 95 -7.75 4.32 -19.59
N LEU A 96 -6.67 5.04 -19.32
CA LEU A 96 -5.33 4.69 -19.79
C LEU A 96 -4.55 3.81 -18.81
N LEU A 97 -4.72 3.99 -17.49
CA LEU A 97 -3.77 3.44 -16.51
C LEU A 97 -4.39 2.42 -15.55
N SER A 98 -5.64 2.61 -15.11
CA SER A 98 -6.20 1.74 -14.07
C SER A 98 -7.28 0.79 -14.55
N GLY A 99 -8.02 1.12 -15.62
CA GLY A 99 -9.16 0.33 -16.10
C GLY A 99 -10.29 0.17 -15.07
N GLY A 100 -10.26 0.93 -13.97
CA GLY A 100 -11.25 0.85 -12.89
C GLY A 100 -12.55 1.59 -13.23
N GLY A 101 -13.47 1.65 -12.26
CA GLY A 101 -14.68 2.46 -12.39
C GLY A 101 -14.37 3.95 -12.60
N HIS A 102 -15.27 4.68 -13.25
CA HIS A 102 -15.06 6.08 -13.65
C HIS A 102 -14.67 7.03 -12.49
N ASN A 103 -14.96 6.67 -11.24
CA ASN A 103 -14.64 7.43 -10.04
C ASN A 103 -13.34 7.01 -9.33
N ALA A 104 -12.57 6.04 -9.85
CA ALA A 104 -11.43 5.46 -9.15
C ALA A 104 -10.39 6.52 -8.73
N PHE A 105 -9.92 7.34 -9.68
CA PHE A 105 -8.95 8.41 -9.38
C PHE A 105 -9.49 9.47 -8.42
N SER A 106 -10.79 9.77 -8.45
CA SER A 106 -11.41 10.69 -7.48
C SER A 106 -11.31 10.14 -6.05
N ARG A 107 -11.60 8.85 -5.85
CA ARG A 107 -11.50 8.18 -4.55
C ARG A 107 -10.04 8.09 -4.07
N TYR A 108 -9.11 7.78 -4.97
CA TYR A 108 -7.67 7.72 -4.66
C TYR A 108 -7.15 9.09 -4.23
N GLU A 109 -7.49 10.15 -4.96
CA GLU A 109 -7.02 11.51 -4.68
C GLU A 109 -7.66 12.15 -3.45
N ARG A 110 -8.76 11.59 -2.93
CA ARG A 110 -9.36 11.97 -1.65
C ARG A 110 -8.91 11.10 -0.47
N GLY A 111 -8.08 10.08 -0.73
CA GLY A 111 -7.64 9.15 0.31
C GLY A 111 -8.73 8.19 0.81
N GLU A 112 -9.89 8.14 0.16
CA GLU A 112 -10.99 7.23 0.54
C GLU A 112 -10.62 5.76 0.31
N VAL A 113 -9.77 5.51 -0.68
CA VAL A 113 -9.24 4.18 -1.01
C VAL A 113 -7.79 4.35 -1.45
N ALA A 114 -6.90 3.50 -0.95
CA ALA A 114 -5.53 3.48 -1.45
C ALA A 114 -5.49 2.97 -2.91
N PRO A 115 -4.72 3.61 -3.80
CA PRO A 115 -4.51 3.07 -5.15
C PRO A 115 -3.82 1.69 -5.05
N PRO A 116 -4.14 0.74 -5.95
CA PRO A 116 -3.41 -0.51 -6.04
C PRO A 116 -1.91 -0.27 -6.21
N GLN A 117 -1.08 -1.09 -5.56
CA GLN A 117 0.38 -0.93 -5.60
C GLN A 117 0.95 -0.85 -7.03
N PRO A 118 0.54 -1.70 -8.01
CA PRO A 118 1.05 -1.58 -9.37
C PRO A 118 0.74 -0.23 -10.03
N LEU A 119 -0.47 0.31 -9.82
CA LEU A 119 -0.86 1.62 -10.32
C LEU A 119 -0.01 2.73 -9.70
N PHE A 120 0.20 2.68 -8.38
CA PHE A 120 1.02 3.68 -7.69
C PHE A 120 2.47 3.63 -8.17
N MET A 121 3.03 2.44 -8.40
CA MET A 121 4.36 2.27 -8.97
C MET A 121 4.46 2.83 -10.39
N LEU A 122 3.49 2.53 -11.26
CA LEU A 122 3.42 3.07 -12.62
C LEU A 122 3.36 4.60 -12.60
N MET A 123 2.51 5.17 -11.76
CA MET A 123 2.41 6.63 -11.60
C MET A 123 3.75 7.24 -11.18
N ARG A 124 4.44 6.67 -10.18
CA ARG A 124 5.78 7.14 -9.77
C ARG A 124 6.83 6.97 -10.85
N LEU A 125 6.75 5.93 -11.68
CA LEU A 125 7.64 5.75 -12.83
C LEU A 125 7.39 6.84 -13.88
N LEU A 126 6.13 7.10 -14.22
CA LEU A 126 5.74 8.15 -15.17
C LEU A 126 6.07 9.55 -14.65
N ASP A 127 6.03 9.78 -13.35
CA ASP A 127 6.50 11.04 -12.75
C ASP A 127 8.00 11.25 -13.02
N ARG A 128 8.82 10.20 -12.92
CA ARG A 128 10.26 10.27 -13.23
C ARG A 128 10.54 10.34 -14.73
N HIS A 129 9.71 9.69 -15.54
CA HIS A 129 9.90 9.55 -16.98
C HIS A 129 8.62 9.92 -17.75
N PRO A 130 8.20 11.20 -17.77
CA PRO A 130 6.92 11.61 -18.34
C PRO A 130 6.82 11.38 -19.85
N HIS A 131 7.96 11.29 -20.56
CA HIS A 131 8.00 10.98 -21.99
C HIS A 131 7.42 9.59 -22.33
N LEU A 132 7.43 8.65 -21.37
CA LEU A 132 6.84 7.31 -21.55
C LEU A 132 5.31 7.36 -21.72
N MET A 133 4.65 8.50 -21.48
CA MET A 133 3.24 8.66 -21.81
C MET A 133 2.95 8.46 -23.31
N ALA A 134 3.92 8.76 -24.19
CA ALA A 134 3.77 8.48 -25.61
C ALA A 134 3.65 6.97 -25.89
N GLU A 135 4.44 6.15 -25.18
CA GLU A 135 4.36 4.69 -25.27
C GLU A 135 3.05 4.16 -24.68
N ILE A 136 2.59 4.70 -23.55
CA ILE A 136 1.29 4.32 -22.96
C ILE A 136 0.15 4.56 -23.96
N LEU A 137 0.15 5.70 -24.65
CA LEU A 137 -0.86 6.02 -25.66
C LEU A 137 -0.80 5.02 -26.82
N ALA A 138 0.40 4.73 -27.36
CA ALA A 138 0.57 3.75 -28.43
C ALA A 138 0.10 2.35 -28.02
N LEU A 139 0.44 1.90 -26.80
CA LEU A 139 -0.01 0.60 -26.26
C LEU A 139 -1.52 0.56 -26.06
N SER A 140 -2.16 1.69 -25.72
CA SER A 140 -3.61 1.75 -25.52
C SER A 140 -4.43 1.51 -26.80
N GLU A 141 -3.83 1.66 -27.98
CA GLU A 141 -4.47 1.35 -29.27
C GLU A 141 -4.56 -0.16 -29.56
N GLY A 142 -3.74 -0.96 -28.87
CA GLY A 142 -3.72 -2.42 -28.93
C GLY A 142 -3.27 -2.99 -30.27
N THR A 143 -2.54 -2.20 -31.08
CA THR A 143 -2.04 -2.62 -32.40
C THR A 143 -1.10 -3.82 -32.30
N ASP A 144 -0.25 -3.84 -31.28
CA ASP A 144 0.65 -4.94 -30.94
C ASP A 144 -0.13 -6.22 -30.60
N LEU A 145 -1.16 -6.12 -29.74
CA LEU A 145 -1.98 -7.25 -29.35
C LEU A 145 -2.78 -7.80 -30.54
N LYS A 146 -3.34 -6.92 -31.39
CA LYS A 146 -4.01 -7.32 -32.63
C LYS A 146 -3.04 -8.10 -33.53
N GLN A 147 -1.82 -7.60 -33.73
CA GLN A 147 -0.80 -8.27 -34.53
C GLN A 147 -0.43 -9.65 -33.94
N LEU A 148 -0.26 -9.75 -32.62
CA LEU A 148 0.00 -11.02 -31.94
C LEU A 148 -1.14 -12.03 -32.14
N LEU A 149 -2.40 -11.58 -32.06
CA LEU A 149 -3.56 -12.44 -32.28
C LEU A 149 -3.66 -12.91 -33.73
N THR A 150 -3.48 -12.03 -34.71
CA THR A 150 -3.47 -12.40 -36.13
C THR A 150 -2.35 -13.39 -36.46
N THR A 151 -1.19 -13.25 -35.82
CA THR A 151 -0.07 -14.19 -36.00
C THR A 151 -0.38 -15.57 -35.43
N ARG A 152 -1.08 -15.63 -34.29
CA ARG A 152 -1.46 -16.91 -33.62
C ARG A 152 -2.68 -17.58 -34.26
N HIS A 153 -3.58 -16.78 -34.82
CA HIS A 153 -4.82 -17.23 -35.44
C HIS A 153 -4.98 -16.59 -36.82
N PRO A 154 -4.17 -17.00 -37.81
CA PRO A 154 -4.35 -16.52 -39.18
C PRO A 154 -5.77 -16.87 -39.64
N GLU A 155 -6.52 -15.89 -40.15
CA GLU A 155 -7.86 -16.13 -40.69
C GLU A 155 -7.75 -17.23 -41.76
N GLN A 156 -8.40 -18.38 -41.52
CA GLN A 156 -8.56 -19.39 -42.54
C GLN A 156 -9.49 -18.79 -43.59
N ALA A 157 -8.95 -18.47 -44.76
CA ALA A 157 -9.76 -18.10 -45.91
C ALA A 157 -10.75 -19.25 -46.17
N THR A 158 -12.02 -19.03 -45.85
CA THR A 158 -13.11 -19.90 -46.26
C THR A 158 -13.18 -19.80 -47.77
N VAL A 159 -12.49 -20.71 -48.45
CA VAL A 159 -12.63 -20.90 -49.89
C VAL A 159 -14.05 -21.41 -50.10
N LEU A 160 -14.96 -20.49 -50.47
CA LEU A 160 -16.24 -20.84 -51.05
C LEU A 160 -15.94 -21.41 -52.44
N THR A 161 -15.81 -22.73 -52.50
CA THR A 161 -15.70 -23.48 -53.76
C THR A 161 -17.07 -23.40 -54.48
N PRO A 162 -17.10 -23.10 -55.80
CA PRO A 162 -18.33 -22.88 -56.57
C PRO A 162 -19.21 -24.13 -56.72
#